data_AF-A0AA97I496-F1
#
_entry.id   AF-A0AA97I496-F1
#
_cell.length_a   1.000
_cell.length_b   1.000
_cell.length_c   1.000
_cell.angle_alpha   90.00
_cell.angle_beta   90.00
_cell.angle_gamma   90.00
#
_symmetry.space_group_name_H-M   'P 1'
#
loop_
_entity.id
_entity.type
_entity.pdbx_description
1 polymer ?
#
loop_
_entity_poly.entity_id
_entity_poly.type
_entity_poly.pdbx_seq_one_letter_code
_entity_poly.pdbx_strand_id
1 'polypeptide(L)' 'MSKVTRIQEDAVEITLKYGNTISEGIRTMEKLLQKQKKGIEIEDVRMVIREELESFGRY' A
#
# COMPACT_ATOMS: atom_id res chain seq x y z
N MET A 1 -0.91 25.49 -19.40
CA MET A 1 -0.08 26.06 -18.31
C MET A 1 0.87 24.99 -17.83
N SER A 2 2.19 25.19 -17.90
CA SER A 2 3.16 24.25 -17.32
C SER A 2 3.36 24.56 -15.83
N LYS A 3 3.29 23.54 -14.98
CA LYS A 3 3.53 23.66 -13.53
C LYS A 3 4.94 23.14 -13.25
N VAL A 4 5.88 24.05 -12.95
CA VAL A 4 7.23 23.67 -12.56
C VAL A 4 7.22 23.30 -11.08
N THR A 5 7.55 22.06 -10.77
CA THR A 5 7.61 21.55 -9.39
C THR A 5 9.04 21.12 -9.11
N ARG A 6 9.64 21.62 -8.02
CA ARG A 6 10.94 21.12 -7.53
C ARG A 6 10.70 19.75 -6.90
N ILE A 7 11.40 18.76 -7.42
CA ILE A 7 11.43 17.38 -6.91
C ILE A 7 12.80 17.14 -6.29
N GLN A 8 12.85 16.24 -5.31
CA GLN A 8 14.11 15.77 -4.75
C GLN A 8 14.92 15.07 -5.85
N GLU A 9 16.24 15.21 -5.81
CA GLU A 9 17.14 14.72 -6.86
C GLU A 9 17.06 13.19 -7.03
N ASP A 10 16.80 12.48 -5.95
CA ASP A 10 16.64 11.02 -5.91
C ASP A 10 15.25 10.53 -6.36
N ALA A 11 14.25 11.41 -6.42
CA ALA A 11 12.86 11.03 -6.70
C ALA A 11 12.71 10.34 -8.06
N VAL A 12 13.48 10.77 -9.06
CA VAL A 12 13.49 10.15 -10.39
C VAL A 12 14.09 8.75 -10.32
N GLU A 13 15.22 8.59 -9.64
CA GLU A 13 15.89 7.29 -9.50
C GLU A 13 15.03 6.30 -8.72
N ILE A 14 14.39 6.75 -7.64
CA ILE A 14 13.44 5.95 -6.86
C ILE A 14 12.28 5.51 -7.74
N THR A 15 11.69 6.43 -8.51
CA THR A 15 10.53 6.11 -9.37
C THR A 15 10.87 5.08 -10.44
N LEU A 16 12.07 5.17 -11.04
CA LEU A 16 12.53 4.22 -12.06
C LEU A 16 12.78 2.81 -11.51
N LYS A 17 12.94 2.64 -10.20
CA LYS A 17 12.99 1.30 -9.56
C LYS A 17 11.64 0.58 -9.63
N TYR A 18 10.54 1.30 -9.87
CA TYR A 18 9.17 0.76 -9.90
C TYR A 18 8.56 0.68 -11.31
N GLY A 19 9.29 1.06 -12.38
CA GLY A 19 8.83 0.97 -13.76
C GLY A 19 9.83 1.54 -14.77
N ASN A 20 9.66 1.20 -16.06
CA ASN A 20 10.58 1.61 -17.13
C ASN A 20 10.43 3.09 -17.52
N THR A 21 9.31 3.70 -17.12
CA THR A 21 9.03 5.13 -17.31
C THR A 21 8.56 5.77 -16.01
N ILE A 22 8.74 7.09 -15.88
CA ILE A 22 8.29 7.84 -14.69
C ILE A 22 6.79 7.62 -14.44
N SER A 23 5.96 7.71 -15.48
CA SER A 23 4.51 7.50 -15.37
C SER A 23 4.15 6.10 -14.90
N GLU A 24 4.87 5.08 -15.36
CA GLU A 24 4.67 3.70 -14.93
C GLU A 24 5.10 3.51 -13.47
N GLY A 25 6.27 4.01 -13.10
CA GLY A 25 6.76 3.97 -11.72
C GLY A 25 5.79 4.62 -10.74
N ILE A 26 5.29 5.81 -11.05
CA ILE A 26 4.29 6.51 -10.22
C ILE A 26 3.02 5.67 -10.05
N ARG A 27 2.49 5.07 -11.13
CA ARG A 27 1.28 4.22 -11.04
C ARG A 27 1.52 2.97 -10.20
N THR A 28 2.68 2.34 -10.31
CA THR A 28 3.05 1.18 -9.51
C THR A 28 3.17 1.56 -8.04
N MET A 29 3.84 2.66 -7.74
CA MET A 29 3.96 3.20 -6.37
C MET A 29 2.59 3.52 -5.77
N GLU A 30 1.69 4.16 -6.52
CA GLU A 30 0.33 4.44 -6.07
C GLU A 30 -0.46 3.17 -5.75
N LYS A 31 -0.38 2.13 -6.59
CA LYS A 31 -1.02 0.84 -6.32
C LYS A 31 -0.49 0.18 -5.05
N LEU A 32 0.81 0.25 -4.80
CA LEU A 32 1.42 -0.29 -3.58
C LEU A 32 0.96 0.46 -2.33
N LEU A 33 0.91 1.80 -2.41
CA LEU A 33 0.37 2.63 -1.33
C LEU A 33 -1.11 2.35 -1.08
N GLN A 34 -1.93 2.15 -2.11
CA GLN A 34 -3.33 1.77 -1.95
C GLN A 34 -3.49 0.39 -1.30
N LYS A 35 -2.62 -0.57 -1.63
CA LYS A 35 -2.60 -1.88 -0.95
C LYS A 35 -2.20 -1.77 0.52
N GLN A 36 -1.25 -0.91 0.86
CA GLN A 36 -0.87 -0.66 2.26
C GLN A 36 -1.92 0.17 3.02
N LYS A 37 -2.65 1.04 2.33
CA LYS A 37 -3.75 1.83 2.90
C LYS A 37 -5.00 1.03 3.22
N LYS A 38 -5.11 -0.21 2.70
CA LYS A 38 -5.92 -1.22 3.40
C LYS A 38 -5.22 -1.52 4.71
N GLY A 39 -5.44 -0.62 5.69
CA GLY A 39 -5.13 -0.91 7.07
C GLY A 39 -5.83 -2.20 7.47
N ILE A 40 -5.34 -2.82 8.53
CA ILE A 40 -6.04 -3.95 9.14
C ILE A 40 -7.44 -3.46 9.48
N GLU A 41 -8.46 -3.95 8.77
CA GLU A 41 -9.83 -3.57 9.06
C GLU A 41 -10.19 -4.20 10.42
N ILE A 42 -10.77 -3.41 11.32
CA ILE A 42 -11.18 -3.90 12.65
C ILE A 42 -12.06 -5.15 12.54
N GLU A 43 -12.82 -5.28 11.45
CA GLU A 43 -13.64 -6.45 11.17
C GLU A 43 -12.81 -7.72 10.91
N ASP A 44 -11.67 -7.61 10.22
CA ASP A 44 -10.75 -8.74 10.02
C ASP A 44 -10.17 -9.20 11.37
N VAL A 45 -9.84 -8.26 12.26
CA VAL A 45 -9.35 -8.57 13.62
C VAL A 45 -10.44 -9.25 14.44
N ARG A 46 -11.69 -8.76 14.39
CA ARG A 46 -12.82 -9.36 15.10
C ARG A 46 -13.11 -10.78 14.61
N MET A 47 -13.04 -11.01 13.30
CA MET A 47 -13.26 -12.32 12.71
C MET A 47 -12.24 -13.32 13.22
N VAL A 48 -10.95 -12.98 13.18
CA VAL A 48 -9.87 -13.83 13.71
C VAL A 48 -10.05 -14.11 15.19
N ILE A 49 -10.35 -13.08 16.01
CA ILE A 49 -10.58 -13.28 17.46
C ILE A 49 -11.79 -14.20 17.71
N ARG A 50 -12.88 -14.06 16.94
CA ARG A 50 -14.05 -14.95 17.07
C ARG A 50 -13.70 -16.39 16.71
N GLU A 51 -13.00 -16.62 15.61
CA GLU A 51 -12.57 -17.97 15.20
C GLU A 51 -11.69 -18.62 16.26
N GLU A 52 -10.74 -17.87 16.82
CA GLU A 52 -9.87 -18.35 17.91
C GLU A 52 -10.71 -18.70 19.15
N LEU A 53 -11.62 -17.83 19.59
CA LEU A 53 -12.50 -18.09 20.74
C LEU A 53 -13.44 -19.30 20.50
N GLU A 54 -13.97 -19.46 19.29
CA GLU A 54 -14.77 -20.62 18.90
C GLU A 54 -13.94 -21.92 18.90
N SER A 55 -12.66 -21.84 18.55
CA SER A 55 -11.74 -22.97 18.62
C SER A 55 -11.47 -23.40 20.07
N PHE A 56 -11.38 -22.45 21.01
CA PHE A 56 -11.22 -22.72 22.43
C PHE A 56 -12.50 -23.26 23.09
N GLY A 57 -13.68 -22.86 22.62
CA GLY A 57 -14.98 -23.32 23.16
C GLY A 57 -15.43 -24.71 22.67
N ARG A 58 -14.66 -25.36 21.79
CA ARG A 58 -14.96 -26.71 21.25
C ARG A 58 -14.27 -27.88 21.98
N TYR A 59 -13.80 -27.66 23.21
CA TYR A 59 -13.37 -28.72 24.13
C TYR A 59 -14.15 -28.65 25.45
#